data_AF-A0A101XP13-F1
#
_entry.id   AF-A0A101XP13-F1
#
_cell.length_a   1.000
_cell.length_b   1.000
_cell.length_c   1.000
_cell.angle_alpha   90.00
_cell.angle_beta   90.00
_cell.angle_gamma   90.00
#
_symmetry.space_group_name_H-M   'P 1'
#
loop_
_entity.id
_entity.type
_entity.pdbx_description
1 polymer ?
#
loop_
_entity_poly.entity_id
_entity_poly.type
_entity_poly.pdbx_seq_one_letter_code
_entity_poly.pdbx_strand_id
1 'polypeptide(L)'
;MVNYNGRFDLLEQPWVTFGLRTIESSLALENGDLKLMDQALAKPHYFKILDSLELLRGCCAEAWEEVTGLLTTCVFVQSTSLRSSSVPSTFGAIYISPKHDWVIPNYIDLLVHESSHYSLYIKSKLAKFLNNPTQLAKSPLRDDRRPLIAVLHAVYVLVRVSFVLKRWIELDYPNRDVASELYEQYRLKAKHGLTVLHDTGEWTVDGVELLRNFDKSVGSITDY
;
A
#
# COMPACT_ATOMS: atom_id res chain seq x y z
N MET A 1 -0.37 -12.60 -16.20
CA MET A 1 -0.83 -12.41 -14.80
C MET A 1 -0.37 -13.58 -13.97
N VAL A 2 -0.24 -13.44 -12.65
CA VAL A 2 -0.01 -14.60 -11.78
C VAL A 2 -1.04 -14.60 -10.66
N ASN A 3 -1.84 -15.66 -10.60
CA ASN A 3 -2.67 -15.94 -9.42
C ASN A 3 -1.79 -16.63 -8.37
N TYR A 4 -2.01 -16.37 -7.07
CA TYR A 4 -1.25 -17.00 -5.97
C TYR A 4 -1.26 -18.55 -6.00
N ASN A 5 -2.14 -19.16 -6.79
CA ASN A 5 -2.13 -20.60 -7.11
C ASN A 5 -1.12 -21.03 -8.19
N GLY A 6 -0.15 -20.19 -8.57
CA GLY A 6 0.95 -20.56 -9.48
C GLY A 6 0.59 -20.66 -10.96
N ARG A 7 -0.63 -20.26 -11.36
CA ARG A 7 -1.00 -20.18 -12.78
C ARG A 7 -0.58 -18.83 -13.37
N PHE A 8 0.35 -18.91 -14.32
CA PHE A 8 0.63 -17.82 -15.25
C PHE A 8 -0.45 -17.81 -16.33
N ASP A 9 -1.54 -17.07 -16.10
CA ASP A 9 -2.53 -16.87 -17.15
C ASP A 9 -2.05 -15.77 -18.10
N LEU A 10 -1.85 -16.19 -19.35
CA LEU A 10 -1.20 -15.46 -20.46
C LEU A 10 -2.17 -14.66 -21.33
N LEU A 11 -3.48 -14.83 -21.15
CA LEU A 11 -4.45 -14.10 -21.95
C LEU A 11 -4.74 -12.76 -21.29
N GLU A 12 -4.51 -11.66 -22.02
CA GLU A 12 -5.03 -10.35 -21.65
C GLU A 12 -6.52 -10.46 -21.37
N GLN A 13 -6.88 -10.34 -20.09
CA GLN A 13 -8.27 -10.35 -19.70
C GLN A 13 -8.82 -8.93 -19.84
N PRO A 14 -10.06 -8.74 -20.31
CA PRO A 14 -10.65 -7.41 -20.45
C PRO A 14 -10.56 -6.55 -19.19
N TRP A 15 -10.64 -7.18 -18.00
CA TRP A 15 -10.52 -6.47 -16.72
C TRP A 15 -9.10 -5.92 -16.46
N VAL A 16 -8.05 -6.56 -16.98
CA VAL A 16 -6.67 -6.08 -16.87
C VAL A 16 -6.51 -4.80 -17.67
N THR A 17 -6.93 -4.81 -18.94
CA THR A 17 -6.89 -3.63 -19.80
C THR A 17 -7.70 -2.47 -19.20
N PHE A 18 -8.86 -2.77 -18.61
CA PHE A 18 -9.66 -1.78 -17.90
C PHE A 18 -8.92 -1.19 -16.69
N GLY A 19 -8.27 -2.02 -15.88
CA GLY A 19 -7.50 -1.56 -14.73
C GLY A 19 -6.28 -0.73 -15.13
N LEU A 20 -5.53 -1.13 -16.15
CA LEU A 20 -4.40 -0.35 -16.68
C LEU A 20 -4.84 1.05 -17.09
N ARG A 21 -5.92 1.17 -17.87
CA ARG A 21 -6.49 2.47 -18.28
C ARG A 21 -6.95 3.31 -17.08
N THR A 22 -7.51 2.66 -16.06
CA THR A 22 -7.94 3.35 -14.83
C THR A 22 -6.73 3.94 -14.10
N ILE A 23 -5.62 3.22 -14.05
CA ILE A 23 -4.37 3.67 -13.42
C ILE A 23 -3.74 4.80 -14.24
N GLU A 24 -3.62 4.64 -15.57
CA GLU A 24 -3.11 5.69 -16.46
C GLU A 24 -3.88 7.00 -16.29
N SER A 25 -5.22 6.92 -16.28
CA SER A 25 -6.07 8.10 -16.07
C SER A 25 -5.90 8.71 -14.67
N SER A 26 -5.77 7.89 -13.63
CA SER A 26 -5.68 8.35 -12.24
C SER A 26 -4.32 8.98 -11.91
N LEU A 27 -3.26 8.52 -12.57
CA LEU A 27 -1.90 9.03 -12.42
C LEU A 27 -1.53 10.08 -13.48
N ALA A 28 -2.45 10.40 -14.39
CA ALA A 28 -2.22 11.28 -15.54
C ALA A 28 -0.96 10.88 -16.34
N LEU A 29 -0.78 9.56 -16.52
CA LEU A 29 0.32 9.01 -17.33
C LEU A 29 0.01 9.19 -18.81
N GLU A 30 1.07 9.21 -19.63
CA GLU A 30 0.89 9.18 -21.08
C GLU A 30 0.28 7.84 -21.49
N ASN A 31 -0.61 7.85 -22.49
CA ASN A 31 -1.24 6.62 -22.98
C ASN A 31 -0.15 5.64 -23.46
N GLY A 32 -0.10 4.44 -22.86
CA GLY A 32 0.88 3.41 -23.19
C GLY A 32 2.13 3.40 -22.30
N ASP A 33 2.15 4.21 -21.24
CA ASP A 33 3.17 4.17 -20.19
C ASP A 33 3.15 2.88 -19.37
N LEU A 34 2.01 2.19 -19.33
CA LEU A 34 1.86 0.91 -18.65
C LEU A 34 1.76 -0.22 -19.68
N LYS A 35 2.84 -1.01 -19.79
CA LYS A 35 2.86 -2.19 -20.66
C LYS A 35 2.90 -3.45 -19.81
N LEU A 36 2.18 -4.49 -20.19
CA LEU A 36 2.31 -5.78 -19.52
C LEU A 36 3.74 -6.30 -19.66
N MET A 37 4.30 -6.78 -18.55
CA MET A 37 5.64 -7.35 -18.52
C MET A 37 5.63 -8.78 -19.07
N ASP A 38 6.61 -9.11 -19.90
CA ASP A 38 6.82 -10.48 -20.40
C ASP A 38 6.98 -11.48 -19.25
N GLN A 39 6.44 -12.68 -19.44
CA GLN A 39 6.46 -13.73 -18.41
C GLN A 39 7.89 -14.05 -17.93
N ALA A 40 8.85 -14.12 -18.84
CA ALA A 40 10.24 -14.41 -18.50
C ALA A 40 10.84 -13.35 -17.56
N LEU A 41 10.46 -12.08 -17.75
CA LEU A 41 10.89 -10.96 -16.91
C LEU A 41 10.10 -10.90 -15.59
N ALA A 42 8.81 -11.26 -15.60
CA ALA A 42 7.97 -11.26 -14.41
C ALA A 42 8.28 -12.41 -13.44
N LYS A 43 8.70 -13.58 -13.95
CA LYS A 43 8.86 -14.81 -13.17
C LYS A 43 9.80 -14.68 -11.96
N PRO A 44 11.00 -14.05 -12.04
CA PRO A 44 11.85 -13.85 -10.87
C PRO A 44 11.18 -13.00 -9.79
N HIS A 45 10.43 -11.97 -10.17
CA HIS A 45 9.71 -11.10 -9.25
C HIS A 45 8.55 -11.83 -8.56
N TYR A 46 7.88 -12.73 -9.28
CA TYR A 46 6.86 -13.59 -8.69
C TYR A 46 7.42 -14.47 -7.57
N PHE A 47 8.58 -15.09 -7.76
CA PHE A 47 9.21 -15.87 -6.68
C PHE A 47 9.59 -14.99 -5.48
N LYS A 48 10.10 -13.77 -5.71
CA LYS A 48 10.33 -12.82 -4.61
C LYS A 48 9.05 -12.47 -3.84
N ILE A 49 7.90 -12.37 -4.52
CA ILE A 49 6.60 -12.18 -3.86
C ILE A 49 6.25 -13.39 -2.99
N LEU A 50 6.46 -14.61 -3.47
CA LEU A 50 6.21 -15.82 -2.67
C LEU A 50 7.13 -15.89 -1.45
N ASP A 51 8.42 -15.60 -1.62
CA ASP A 51 9.39 -15.55 -0.51
C ASP A 51 9.00 -14.47 0.50
N SER A 52 8.56 -13.29 0.03
CA SER A 52 8.03 -12.23 0.88
C SER A 52 6.79 -12.66 1.65
N LEU A 53 5.85 -13.37 1.03
CA LEU A 53 4.66 -13.86 1.74
C LEU A 53 5.03 -14.86 2.84
N GLU A 54 5.93 -15.79 2.57
CA GLU A 54 6.36 -16.77 3.57
C GLU A 54 7.08 -16.09 4.75
N LEU A 55 7.96 -15.12 4.47
CA LEU A 55 8.64 -14.36 5.52
C LEU A 55 7.67 -13.44 6.27
N LEU A 56 6.68 -12.84 5.58
CA LEU A 56 5.64 -12.03 6.22
C LEU A 56 4.83 -12.86 7.20
N ARG A 57 4.51 -14.11 6.86
CA ARG A 57 3.79 -15.04 7.74
C ARG A 57 4.51 -15.24 9.08
N GLY A 58 5.83 -15.38 9.04
CA GLY A 58 6.66 -15.52 10.24
C GLY A 58 6.85 -14.20 11.01
N CYS A 59 6.94 -13.06 10.31
CA CYS A 59 7.18 -11.74 10.90
C CYS A 59 5.92 -11.11 11.53
N CYS A 60 4.79 -11.19 10.82
CA CYS A 60 3.51 -10.61 11.21
C CYS A 60 2.36 -11.41 10.56
N ALA A 61 1.87 -12.42 11.28
CA ALA A 61 0.81 -13.29 10.80
C ALA A 61 -0.48 -12.53 10.45
N GLU A 62 -0.83 -11.49 11.21
CA GLU A 62 -2.03 -10.69 10.95
C GLU A 62 -1.95 -9.91 9.63
N ALA A 63 -0.77 -9.36 9.31
CA ALA A 63 -0.55 -8.70 8.03
C ALA A 63 -0.54 -9.71 6.88
N TRP A 64 0.03 -10.89 7.09
CA TRP A 64 0.00 -11.97 6.11
C TRP A 64 -1.43 -12.45 5.81
N GLU A 65 -2.26 -12.66 6.83
CA GLU A 65 -3.67 -13.05 6.68
C GLU A 65 -4.44 -12.00 5.88
N GLU A 66 -4.23 -10.72 6.17
CA GLU A 66 -4.91 -9.67 5.41
C GLU A 66 -4.41 -9.58 3.96
N VAL A 67 -3.09 -9.62 3.74
CA VAL A 67 -2.50 -9.59 2.39
C VAL A 67 -3.03 -10.76 1.55
N THR A 68 -2.98 -11.98 2.09
CA THR A 68 -3.42 -13.19 1.36
C THR A 68 -4.94 -13.32 1.25
N GLY A 69 -5.69 -12.71 2.18
CA GLY A 69 -7.15 -12.66 2.12
C GLY A 69 -7.69 -11.61 1.13
N LEU A 70 -6.96 -10.50 0.95
CA LEU A 70 -7.38 -9.41 0.05
C LEU A 70 -6.78 -9.52 -1.34
N LEU A 71 -5.51 -9.89 -1.45
CA LEU A 71 -4.80 -9.93 -2.72
C LEU A 71 -4.89 -11.33 -3.30
N THR A 72 -5.36 -11.42 -4.54
CA THR A 72 -5.50 -12.69 -5.28
C THR A 72 -4.64 -12.75 -6.54
N THR A 73 -4.26 -11.58 -7.08
CA THR A 73 -3.60 -11.51 -8.39
C THR A 73 -2.52 -10.43 -8.45
N CYS A 74 -1.36 -10.80 -8.97
CA CYS A 74 -0.30 -9.86 -9.35
C CYS A 74 -0.27 -9.65 -10.87
N VAL A 75 -0.36 -8.40 -11.31
CA VAL A 75 -0.22 -7.96 -12.69
C VAL A 75 1.10 -7.22 -12.83
N PHE A 76 2.09 -7.87 -13.45
CA PHE A 76 3.39 -7.24 -13.69
C PHE A 76 3.33 -6.35 -14.92
N VAL A 77 3.80 -5.12 -14.76
CA VAL A 77 3.86 -4.10 -15.80
C VAL A 77 5.26 -3.50 -15.87
N GLN A 78 5.61 -2.94 -17.02
CA GLN A 78 6.78 -2.09 -17.20
C GLN A 78 6.33 -0.64 -17.16
N SER A 79 6.90 0.13 -16.24
CA SER A 79 6.67 1.58 -16.13
C SER A 79 7.88 2.28 -15.50
N THR A 80 8.15 3.50 -15.97
CA THR A 80 9.12 4.42 -15.36
C THR A 80 8.51 5.15 -14.16
N SER A 81 7.21 5.44 -14.21
CA SER A 81 6.51 6.32 -13.26
C SER A 81 5.72 5.56 -12.18
N LEU A 82 5.37 4.29 -12.44
CA LEU A 82 4.66 3.45 -11.47
C LEU A 82 5.65 2.61 -10.65
N ARG A 83 5.37 2.49 -9.35
CA ARG A 83 5.96 1.46 -8.49
C ARG A 83 4.97 0.30 -8.32
N SER A 84 3.80 0.64 -7.79
CA SER A 84 2.66 -0.24 -7.67
C SER A 84 1.36 0.56 -7.66
N SER A 85 0.25 -0.11 -7.93
CA SER A 85 -1.08 0.46 -7.74
C SER A 85 -2.12 -0.63 -7.56
N SER A 86 -3.19 -0.28 -6.86
CA SER A 86 -4.44 -0.99 -6.74
C SER A 86 -5.58 -0.04 -7.10
N VAL A 87 -6.63 -0.57 -7.72
CA VAL A 87 -7.82 0.20 -8.08
C VAL A 87 -9.08 -0.57 -7.69
N PRO A 88 -10.11 0.09 -7.13
CA PRO A 88 -11.32 -0.60 -6.67
C PRO A 88 -12.04 -1.43 -7.73
N SER A 89 -11.93 -1.07 -9.01
CA SER A 89 -12.57 -1.76 -10.13
C SER A 89 -12.00 -3.14 -10.43
N THR A 90 -10.77 -3.41 -9.98
CA THR A 90 -10.12 -4.72 -10.11
C THR A 90 -9.71 -5.21 -8.73
N PHE A 91 -10.66 -5.15 -7.79
CA PHE A 91 -10.46 -5.51 -6.39
C PHE A 91 -9.74 -6.87 -6.25
N GLY A 92 -8.69 -6.90 -5.44
CA GLY A 92 -7.83 -8.07 -5.24
C GLY A 92 -6.71 -8.26 -6.27
N ALA A 93 -6.67 -7.45 -7.33
CA ALA A 93 -5.50 -7.36 -8.20
C ALA A 93 -4.58 -6.20 -7.80
N ILE A 94 -3.27 -6.41 -7.91
CA ILE A 94 -2.27 -5.35 -7.77
C ILE A 94 -1.43 -5.27 -9.04
N TYR A 95 -1.09 -4.05 -9.44
CA TYR A 95 -0.27 -3.76 -10.61
C TYR A 95 1.10 -3.37 -10.11
N ILE A 96 2.14 -4.05 -10.58
CA ILE A 96 3.49 -3.95 -10.03
C ILE A 96 4.46 -3.67 -11.16
N SER A 97 5.24 -2.59 -11.02
CA SER A 97 6.39 -2.32 -11.87
C SER A 97 7.66 -2.52 -11.06
N PRO A 98 8.13 -3.77 -10.91
CA PRO A 98 9.26 -4.07 -10.05
C PRO A 98 10.55 -3.47 -10.61
N LYS A 99 11.48 -3.13 -9.71
CA LYS A 99 12.82 -2.67 -10.09
C LYS A 99 13.83 -3.79 -9.86
N HIS A 100 14.95 -3.75 -10.60
CA HIS A 100 15.93 -4.83 -10.61
C HIS A 100 16.63 -5.01 -9.25
N ASP A 101 16.77 -3.92 -8.50
CA ASP A 101 17.46 -3.81 -7.22
C ASP A 101 16.57 -4.13 -6.02
N TRP A 102 15.26 -4.38 -6.25
CA TRP A 102 14.35 -4.68 -5.14
C TRP A 102 14.71 -5.98 -4.43
N VAL A 103 14.77 -5.86 -3.11
CA VAL A 103 14.92 -6.94 -2.14
C VAL A 103 13.61 -7.19 -1.41
N ILE A 104 13.58 -8.22 -0.56
CA ILE A 104 12.36 -8.69 0.11
C ILE A 104 11.57 -7.57 0.83
N PRO A 105 12.19 -6.67 1.62
CA PRO A 105 11.48 -5.54 2.23
C PRO A 105 10.71 -4.66 1.24
N ASN A 106 11.18 -4.48 0.01
CA ASN A 106 10.47 -3.66 -0.99
C ASN A 106 9.16 -4.32 -1.46
N TYR A 107 9.12 -5.65 -1.52
CA TYR A 107 7.91 -6.40 -1.85
C TYR A 107 6.97 -6.49 -0.64
N ILE A 108 7.49 -6.63 0.58
CA ILE A 108 6.70 -6.56 1.81
C ILE A 108 5.97 -5.22 1.90
N ASP A 109 6.72 -4.12 1.75
CA ASP A 109 6.18 -2.76 1.68
C ASP A 109 5.05 -2.68 0.65
N LEU A 110 5.33 -3.08 -0.59
CA LEU A 110 4.33 -3.06 -1.67
C LEU A 110 3.07 -3.87 -1.32
N LEU A 111 3.21 -5.11 -0.87
CA LEU A 111 2.08 -6.00 -0.60
C LEU A 111 1.19 -5.43 0.52
N VAL A 112 1.81 -4.98 1.61
CA VAL A 112 1.10 -4.37 2.75
C VAL A 112 0.49 -3.02 2.34
N HIS A 113 1.18 -2.25 1.49
CA HIS A 113 0.70 -0.97 0.99
C HIS A 113 -0.59 -1.14 0.18
N GLU A 114 -0.56 -2.02 -0.82
CA GLU A 114 -1.71 -2.23 -1.70
C GLU A 114 -2.86 -2.97 -0.99
N SER A 115 -2.57 -3.92 -0.07
CA SER A 115 -3.63 -4.53 0.75
C SER A 115 -4.28 -3.49 1.66
N SER A 116 -3.52 -2.53 2.19
CA SER A 116 -4.04 -1.45 3.03
C SER A 116 -5.02 -0.56 2.27
N HIS A 117 -4.78 -0.29 0.98
CA HIS A 117 -5.73 0.44 0.12
C HIS A 117 -7.07 -0.31 0.02
N TYR A 118 -7.03 -1.62 -0.22
CA TYR A 118 -8.25 -2.42 -0.28
C TYR A 118 -8.95 -2.57 1.07
N SER A 119 -8.20 -2.73 2.15
CA SER A 119 -8.74 -2.79 3.52
C SER A 119 -9.48 -1.50 3.87
N LEU A 120 -8.87 -0.34 3.61
CA LEU A 120 -9.52 0.95 3.83
C LEU A 120 -10.73 1.15 2.92
N TYR A 121 -10.65 0.72 1.65
CA TYR A 121 -11.78 0.80 0.72
C TYR A 121 -13.00 0.04 1.25
N ILE A 122 -12.83 -1.22 1.70
CA ILE A 122 -13.91 -2.01 2.30
C ILE A 122 -14.45 -1.33 3.55
N LYS A 123 -13.57 -0.93 4.48
CA LYS A 123 -14.00 -0.29 5.73
C LYS A 123 -14.80 0.99 5.45
N SER A 124 -14.41 1.76 4.43
CA SER A 124 -15.13 2.97 4.01
C SER A 124 -16.49 2.69 3.35
N LYS A 125 -16.82 1.44 3.02
CA LYS A 125 -18.19 1.05 2.60
C LYS A 125 -19.10 0.77 3.79
N LEU A 126 -18.53 0.46 4.95
CA LEU A 126 -19.24 0.07 6.15
C LEU A 126 -19.32 1.20 7.18
N ALA A 127 -18.34 2.11 7.15
CA ALA A 127 -18.22 3.21 8.09
C ALA A 127 -17.85 4.52 7.38
N LYS A 128 -18.21 5.63 8.01
CA LYS A 128 -17.74 6.98 7.64
C LYS A 128 -16.75 7.40 8.71
N PHE A 129 -15.55 7.85 8.35
CA PHE A 129 -14.52 8.21 9.35
C PHE A 129 -14.50 9.69 9.72
N LEU A 130 -14.73 10.57 8.75
CA LEU A 130 -14.67 12.03 8.93
C LEU A 130 -16.00 12.68 8.54
N ASN A 131 -16.44 13.68 9.29
CA ASN A 131 -17.58 14.54 9.00
C ASN A 131 -17.25 15.60 7.94
N ASN A 132 -15.98 16.02 7.84
CA ASN A 132 -15.45 17.01 6.91
C ASN A 132 -14.46 16.43 5.86
N PRO A 133 -14.76 15.30 5.17
CA PRO A 133 -13.77 14.57 4.37
C PRO A 133 -13.21 15.35 3.17
N THR A 134 -13.95 16.35 2.67
CA THR A 134 -13.58 17.17 1.51
C THR A 134 -12.79 18.43 1.88
N GLN A 135 -12.68 18.76 3.18
CA GLN A 135 -11.90 19.92 3.63
C GLN A 135 -10.45 19.76 3.20
N LEU A 136 -9.89 20.81 2.61
CA LEU A 136 -8.50 20.79 2.15
C LEU A 136 -7.56 20.99 3.34
N ALA A 137 -6.51 20.18 3.43
CA ALA A 137 -5.45 20.29 4.43
C ALA A 137 -4.07 20.10 3.76
N LYS A 138 -2.99 20.43 4.48
CA LYS A 138 -1.63 20.14 3.99
C LYS A 138 -1.44 18.63 3.89
N SER A 139 -0.85 18.16 2.80
CA SER A 139 -0.56 16.73 2.61
C SER A 139 0.81 16.39 3.20
N PRO A 140 0.96 15.25 3.91
CA PRO A 140 2.27 14.78 4.37
C PRO A 140 3.19 14.33 3.23
N LEU A 141 2.64 14.11 2.04
CA LEU A 141 3.35 13.51 0.90
C LEU A 141 3.57 14.50 -0.25
N ARG A 142 2.90 15.65 -0.25
CA ARG A 142 2.86 16.57 -1.40
C ARG A 142 2.77 18.02 -0.93
N ASP A 143 3.31 18.93 -1.74
CA ASP A 143 3.26 20.37 -1.45
C ASP A 143 1.85 20.96 -1.63
N ASP A 144 1.02 20.36 -2.50
CA ASP A 144 -0.35 20.81 -2.73
C ASP A 144 -1.33 20.33 -1.64
N ARG A 145 -2.30 21.20 -1.30
CA ARG A 145 -3.35 20.85 -0.34
C ARG A 145 -4.25 19.75 -0.91
N ARG A 146 -4.65 18.81 -0.05
CA ARG A 146 -5.48 17.66 -0.41
C ARG A 146 -6.71 17.56 0.48
N PRO A 147 -7.82 16.99 0.00
CA PRO A 147 -8.96 16.64 0.85
C PRO A 147 -8.51 15.78 2.04
N LEU A 148 -9.10 15.97 3.21
CA LEU A 148 -8.75 15.21 4.42
C LEU A 148 -8.90 13.71 4.26
N ILE A 149 -9.84 13.25 3.45
CA ILE A 149 -9.96 11.82 3.13
C ILE A 149 -8.69 11.26 2.46
N ALA A 150 -8.00 12.06 1.64
CA ALA A 150 -6.75 11.65 1.01
C ALA A 150 -5.57 11.67 2.01
N VAL A 151 -5.58 12.57 2.99
CA VAL A 151 -4.61 12.57 4.10
C VAL A 151 -4.82 11.34 4.99
N LEU A 152 -6.08 11.04 5.34
CA LEU A 152 -6.47 9.85 6.09
C LEU A 152 -6.02 8.58 5.38
N HIS A 153 -6.26 8.50 4.08
CA HIS A 153 -5.82 7.40 3.23
C HIS A 153 -4.31 7.19 3.29
N ALA A 154 -3.53 8.25 3.11
CA ALA A 154 -2.07 8.17 3.19
C ALA A 154 -1.59 7.70 4.57
N VAL A 155 -2.13 8.29 5.66
CA VAL A 155 -1.76 7.91 7.03
C VAL A 155 -2.11 6.44 7.30
N TYR A 156 -3.31 6.01 6.92
CA TYR A 156 -3.75 4.62 7.11
C TYR A 156 -2.74 3.63 6.54
N VAL A 157 -2.29 3.85 5.31
CA VAL A 157 -1.34 2.97 4.63
C VAL A 157 0.04 3.03 5.27
N LEU A 158 0.55 4.24 5.52
CA LEU A 158 1.89 4.44 6.07
C LEU A 158 2.03 3.83 7.47
N VAL A 159 1.04 4.01 8.34
CA VAL A 159 1.03 3.41 9.68
C VAL A 159 1.19 1.89 9.61
N ARG A 160 0.47 1.26 8.69
CA ARG A 160 0.43 -0.19 8.57
C ARG A 160 1.72 -0.77 7.99
N VAL A 161 2.28 -0.12 6.98
CA VAL A 161 3.59 -0.50 6.45
C VAL A 161 4.66 -0.30 7.52
N SER A 162 4.66 0.84 8.23
CA SER A 162 5.59 1.10 9.32
C SER A 162 5.49 0.05 10.44
N PHE A 163 4.28 -0.40 10.79
CA PHE A 163 4.10 -1.46 11.79
C PHE A 163 4.79 -2.77 11.38
N VAL A 164 4.59 -3.22 10.13
CA VAL A 164 5.22 -4.45 9.62
C VAL A 164 6.74 -4.31 9.54
N LEU A 165 7.24 -3.19 9.00
CA LEU A 165 8.67 -2.95 8.89
C LEU A 165 9.35 -2.85 10.26
N LYS A 166 8.70 -2.24 11.26
CA LYS A 166 9.21 -2.20 12.64
C LYS A 166 9.42 -3.61 13.18
N ARG A 167 8.43 -4.50 13.03
CA ARG A 167 8.56 -5.91 13.45
C ARG A 167 9.66 -6.64 12.70
N TRP A 168 9.79 -6.39 11.39
CA TRP A 168 10.87 -6.95 10.57
C TRP A 168 12.26 -6.59 11.12
N ILE A 169 12.42 -5.33 11.53
CA ILE A 169 13.66 -4.78 12.10
C ILE A 169 13.94 -5.35 13.49
N GLU A 170 12.91 -5.46 14.35
CA GLU A 170 13.01 -6.00 15.72
C GLU A 170 13.34 -7.49 15.75
N LEU A 171 12.84 -8.24 14.76
CA LEU A 171 13.09 -9.68 14.60
C LEU A 171 14.37 -9.99 13.81
N ASP A 172 15.12 -8.96 13.39
CA ASP A 172 16.38 -9.09 12.67
C ASP A 172 16.30 -9.93 11.38
N TYR A 173 15.23 -9.75 10.60
CA TYR A 173 15.07 -10.42 9.30
C TYR A 173 16.04 -9.85 8.24
N PRO A 174 16.33 -10.58 7.15
CA PRO A 174 17.26 -10.16 6.11
C PRO A 174 16.95 -8.77 5.50
N ASN A 175 18.00 -8.10 4.99
CA ASN A 175 17.91 -6.74 4.44
C ASN A 175 17.32 -5.71 5.44
N ARG A 176 17.67 -5.86 6.72
CA ARG A 176 17.23 -5.01 7.82
C ARG A 176 17.56 -3.53 7.60
N ASP A 177 18.67 -3.22 6.95
CA ASP A 177 19.08 -1.89 6.56
C ASP A 177 18.04 -1.23 5.64
N VAL A 178 17.65 -1.92 4.56
CA VAL A 178 16.60 -1.44 3.64
C VAL A 178 15.26 -1.29 4.35
N ALA A 179 14.89 -2.24 5.21
CA ALA A 179 13.67 -2.15 6.01
C ALA A 179 13.68 -0.94 6.96
N SER A 180 14.83 -0.65 7.57
CA SER A 180 15.02 0.49 8.49
C SER A 180 14.87 1.83 7.77
N GLU A 181 15.45 1.97 6.57
CA GLU A 181 15.30 3.17 5.77
C GLU A 181 13.84 3.43 5.37
N LEU A 182 13.14 2.40 4.87
CA LEU A 182 11.72 2.48 4.54
C LEU A 182 10.88 2.83 5.78
N TYR A 183 11.16 2.19 6.92
CA TYR A 183 10.45 2.42 8.17
C TYR A 183 10.56 3.87 8.63
N GLU A 184 11.77 4.44 8.69
CA GLU A 184 11.95 5.82 9.15
C GLU A 184 11.28 6.82 8.20
N GLN A 185 11.39 6.62 6.89
CA GLN A 185 10.70 7.48 5.91
C GLN A 185 9.19 7.46 6.11
N TYR A 186 8.58 6.28 6.26
CA TYR A 186 7.14 6.15 6.41
C TYR A 186 6.64 6.58 7.78
N ARG A 187 7.38 6.32 8.85
CA ARG A 187 7.02 6.75 10.20
C ARG A 187 6.97 8.27 10.30
N LEU A 188 7.95 8.98 9.73
CA LEU A 188 7.97 10.44 9.73
C LEU A 188 6.79 11.02 8.92
N LYS A 189 6.51 10.46 7.74
CA LYS A 189 5.37 10.87 6.90
C LYS A 189 4.03 10.57 7.58
N ALA A 190 3.90 9.41 8.23
CA ALA A 190 2.72 9.02 9.00
C ALA A 190 2.50 10.01 10.15
N LYS A 191 3.55 10.32 10.92
CA LYS A 191 3.48 11.27 12.03
C LYS A 191 3.01 12.65 11.56
N HIS A 192 3.58 13.17 10.48
CA HIS A 192 3.15 14.46 9.94
C HIS A 192 1.66 14.45 9.53
N GLY A 193 1.23 13.41 8.80
CA GLY A 193 -0.15 13.28 8.38
C GLY A 193 -1.11 13.13 9.57
N LEU A 194 -0.68 12.42 10.61
CA LEU A 194 -1.45 12.21 11.82
C LEU A 194 -1.64 13.53 12.59
N THR A 195 -0.60 14.36 12.71
CA THR A 195 -0.72 15.73 13.25
C THR A 195 -1.77 16.54 12.49
N VAL A 196 -1.72 16.53 11.15
CA VAL A 196 -2.74 17.22 10.33
C VAL A 196 -4.14 16.71 10.63
N LEU A 197 -4.33 15.39 10.74
CA LEU A 197 -5.64 14.79 11.00
C LEU A 197 -6.16 15.08 12.41
N HIS A 198 -5.29 15.18 13.42
CA HIS A 198 -5.67 15.62 14.77
C HIS A 198 -6.10 17.09 14.78
N ASP A 199 -5.34 17.95 14.11
CA ASP A 199 -5.59 19.40 14.11
C ASP A 199 -6.84 19.81 13.32
N THR A 200 -7.20 19.03 12.29
CA THR A 200 -8.20 19.46 11.30
C THR A 200 -9.33 18.46 11.04
N GLY A 201 -9.21 17.21 11.51
CA GLY A 201 -10.23 16.18 11.30
C GLY A 201 -11.42 16.32 12.24
N GLU A 202 -12.62 16.41 11.66
CA GLU A 202 -13.87 16.27 12.42
C GLU A 202 -14.26 14.80 12.42
N TRP A 203 -13.88 14.07 13.46
CA TRP A 203 -14.04 12.62 13.49
C TRP A 203 -15.47 12.18 13.83
N THR A 204 -15.88 11.09 13.19
CA THR A 204 -17.05 10.29 13.60
C THR A 204 -16.67 9.34 14.75
N VAL A 205 -17.63 8.59 15.29
CA VAL A 205 -17.36 7.55 16.30
C VAL A 205 -16.40 6.48 15.76
N ASP A 206 -16.65 5.94 14.56
CA ASP A 206 -15.77 4.95 13.90
C ASP A 206 -14.39 5.55 13.59
N GLY A 207 -14.37 6.85 13.23
CA GLY A 207 -13.15 7.61 12.99
C GLY A 207 -12.26 7.76 14.21
N VAL A 208 -12.85 8.02 15.39
CA VAL A 208 -12.10 8.11 16.65
C VAL A 208 -11.44 6.79 17.01
N GLU A 209 -12.13 5.66 16.79
CA GLU A 209 -11.52 4.34 17.01
C GLU A 209 -10.33 4.10 16.07
N LEU A 210 -10.47 4.45 14.79
CA LEU A 210 -9.39 4.34 13.83
C LEU A 210 -8.18 5.22 14.21
N LEU A 211 -8.43 6.47 14.61
CA LEU A 211 -7.38 7.41 15.03
C LEU A 211 -6.58 6.88 16.22
N ARG A 212 -7.27 6.36 17.25
CA ARG A 212 -6.63 5.76 18.43
C ARG A 212 -5.71 4.60 18.07
N ASN A 213 -6.07 3.81 17.05
CA ASN A 213 -5.22 2.72 16.59
C ASN A 213 -3.95 3.25 15.89
N PHE A 214 -4.04 4.34 15.13
CA PHE A 214 -2.86 4.98 14.55
C PHE A 214 -1.89 5.51 15.61
N ASP A 215 -2.39 6.20 16.63
CA ASP A 215 -1.57 6.78 17.70
C ASP A 215 -0.77 5.70 18.44
N LYS A 216 -1.36 4.53 18.69
CA LYS A 216 -0.67 3.38 19.30
C LYS A 216 0.46 2.83 18.43
N SER A 217 0.27 2.83 17.11
CA SER A 217 1.23 2.22 16.16
C SER A 217 2.44 3.12 15.86
N VAL A 218 2.25 4.44 15.82
CA VAL A 218 3.33 5.40 15.48
C VAL A 218 4.11 5.88 16.70
N GLY A 219 3.60 5.61 17.92
CA GLY A 219 4.05 6.23 19.17
C GLY A 219 3.31 7.54 19.40
N SER A 220 3.11 7.92 20.66
CA SER A 220 2.33 9.10 21.04
C SER A 220 2.89 10.35 20.34
N ILE A 221 2.01 11.13 19.70
CA ILE A 221 2.39 12.43 19.09
C ILE A 221 2.88 13.41 20.16
N THR A 222 2.48 13.17 21.42
CA THR A 222 2.81 13.97 22.60
C THR A 222 4.16 13.64 23.24
N ASP A 223 4.94 12.69 22.70
CA ASP A 223 6.26 12.31 23.27
C ASP A 223 7.40 13.23 22.77
N TYR A 224 7.22 14.55 22.88
CA TYR A 224 8.27 15.57 22.75
C TYR A 224 8.14 16.63 23.84
#